data_AF-A0A0F9E951-F1
#
_entry.id   AF-A0A0F9E951-F1
#
_cell.length_a   1.000
_cell.length_b   1.000
_cell.length_c   1.000
_cell.angle_alpha   90.00
_cell.angle_beta   90.00
_cell.angle_gamma   90.00
#
_symmetry.space_group_name_H-M   'P 1'
#
loop_
_entity.id
_entity.type
_entity.pdbx_description
1 polymer ?
#
loop_
_entity_poly.entity_id
_entity_poly.type
_entity_poly.pdbx_seq_one_letter_code
_entity_poly.pdbx_strand_id
1 'polypeptide(L)'
;MLECVRSGKNGRRNRRRSRGNVLSQIQPKAPTSVAPSSPTEESKTGFYRNERWSCRGHNIFTPVGKVMEILEPGIYEIKNEPEIGLFFEKINAKPEPLVHFEEDTASEVTEEIIRFWGRADQYAKMKLAHKRGILMYGPPGTG
;
A
#
# COMPACT_ATOMS: atom_id res chain seq x y z
N MET A 1 -22.51 -29.34 -28.59
CA MET A 1 -21.75 -29.70 -29.80
C MET A 1 -21.08 -28.42 -30.33
N LEU A 2 -19.80 -28.23 -30.04
CA LEU A 2 -18.86 -27.31 -30.69
C LEU A 2 -17.48 -27.60 -30.07
N GLU A 3 -16.74 -28.53 -30.69
CA GLU A 3 -15.31 -28.73 -30.44
C GLU A 3 -14.50 -27.94 -31.47
N CYS A 4 -13.32 -27.43 -31.09
CA CYS A 4 -12.21 -27.35 -32.03
C CYS A 4 -10.87 -27.45 -31.28
N VAL A 5 -10.35 -28.67 -31.22
CA VAL A 5 -8.98 -29.04 -30.88
C VAL A 5 -8.09 -28.81 -32.10
N ARG A 6 -6.95 -28.12 -31.95
CA ARG A 6 -5.78 -28.32 -32.83
C ARG A 6 -4.47 -28.22 -32.03
N SER A 7 -3.84 -29.38 -31.85
CA SER A 7 -2.45 -29.56 -31.45
C SER A 7 -1.56 -29.57 -32.69
N GLY A 8 -0.38 -28.94 -32.63
CA GLY A 8 0.61 -28.96 -33.71
C GLY A 8 2.00 -28.56 -33.20
N LYS A 9 2.90 -29.54 -33.11
CA LYS A 9 4.32 -29.40 -32.72
C LYS A 9 5.21 -28.90 -33.87
N ASN A 10 6.31 -28.23 -33.51
CA ASN A 10 7.69 -28.32 -34.05
C ASN A 10 8.34 -26.99 -34.46
N GLY A 11 9.61 -26.79 -34.05
CA GLY A 11 10.55 -25.94 -34.78
C GLY A 11 11.55 -25.14 -33.94
N ARG A 12 12.68 -25.76 -33.58
CA ARG A 12 13.92 -25.08 -33.13
C ARG A 12 14.41 -24.09 -34.19
N ARG A 13 14.89 -22.90 -33.80
CA ARG A 13 16.13 -22.27 -34.32
C ARG A 13 16.52 -21.00 -33.54
N ASN A 14 17.72 -21.07 -32.95
CA ASN A 14 18.49 -19.96 -32.41
C ASN A 14 18.77 -18.90 -33.48
N ARG A 15 18.63 -17.62 -33.12
CA ARG A 15 19.32 -16.52 -33.81
C ARG A 15 19.86 -15.52 -32.80
N ARG A 16 21.16 -15.64 -32.54
CA ARG A 16 21.98 -14.63 -31.87
C ARG A 16 21.83 -13.29 -32.63
N ARG A 17 21.47 -12.22 -31.94
CA ARG A 17 21.80 -10.85 -32.35
C ARG A 17 22.50 -10.14 -31.19
N SER A 18 23.73 -9.79 -31.51
CA SER A 18 24.69 -9.03 -30.74
C SER A 18 24.52 -7.54 -31.04
N ARG A 19 24.89 -6.71 -30.05
CA ARG A 19 25.17 -5.25 -30.06
C ARG A 19 24.00 -4.29 -29.93
N GLY A 20 24.06 -3.53 -28.82
CA GLY A 20 23.31 -2.32 -28.57
C GLY A 20 23.48 -1.84 -27.13
N ASN A 21 24.67 -1.35 -26.79
CA ASN A 21 24.96 -0.69 -25.52
C ASN A 21 24.30 0.70 -25.54
N VAL A 22 23.28 0.93 -24.70
CA VAL A 22 22.72 2.27 -24.44
C VAL A 22 22.75 2.49 -22.94
N LEU A 23 23.94 2.85 -22.46
CA LEU A 23 24.15 3.38 -21.13
C LEU A 23 24.07 4.92 -21.24
N SER A 24 22.90 5.49 -20.94
CA SER A 24 22.82 6.93 -20.65
C SER A 24 21.63 7.26 -19.75
N GLN A 25 21.97 7.60 -18.50
CA GLN A 25 21.35 8.66 -17.70
C GLN A 25 19.88 8.45 -17.32
N ILE A 26 19.63 7.65 -16.28
CA ILE A 26 18.47 7.85 -15.40
C ILE A 26 18.97 8.56 -14.15
N GLN A 27 18.79 9.87 -14.12
CA GLN A 27 18.96 10.69 -12.92
C GLN A 27 17.84 10.35 -11.93
N PRO A 28 18.11 10.14 -10.63
CA PRO A 28 17.05 9.93 -9.65
C PRO A 28 16.28 11.24 -9.43
N LYS A 29 15.01 11.26 -9.83
CA LYS A 29 14.09 12.36 -9.55
C LYS A 29 13.79 12.38 -8.05
N ALA A 30 14.05 13.51 -7.39
CA ALA A 30 13.77 13.72 -5.98
C ALA A 30 12.28 13.40 -5.66
N PRO A 31 11.97 12.85 -4.47
CA PRO A 31 10.59 12.61 -4.08
C PRO A 31 9.88 13.95 -3.90
N THR A 32 9.04 14.29 -4.87
CA THR A 32 8.04 15.34 -4.69
C THR A 32 7.13 14.91 -3.54
N SER A 33 7.24 15.60 -2.41
CA SER A 33 6.25 15.61 -1.35
C SER A 33 4.90 16.03 -1.95
N VAL A 34 4.10 15.05 -2.34
CA VAL A 34 2.69 15.26 -2.65
C VAL A 34 1.99 15.12 -1.31
N ALA A 35 1.69 16.26 -0.69
CA ALA A 35 0.82 16.32 0.48
C ALA A 35 -0.47 15.55 0.18
N PRO A 36 -0.96 14.66 1.06
CA PRO A 36 -2.26 14.06 0.89
C PRO A 36 -3.30 15.17 1.07
N SER A 37 -3.82 15.68 -0.04
CA SER A 37 -5.05 16.46 -0.02
C SER A 37 -6.13 15.58 0.61
N SER A 38 -6.63 16.05 1.76
CA SER A 38 -7.80 15.54 2.47
C SER A 38 -8.87 15.01 1.50
N PRO A 39 -9.35 13.76 1.63
CA PRO A 39 -10.55 13.37 0.94
C PRO A 39 -11.72 14.10 1.61
N THR A 40 -12.18 15.17 0.98
CA THR A 40 -13.48 15.77 1.27
C THR A 40 -14.53 14.69 1.04
N GLU A 41 -15.07 14.13 2.12
CA GLU A 41 -16.20 13.22 2.05
C GLU A 41 -17.45 13.98 1.60
N GLU A 42 -17.62 14.10 0.28
CA GLU A 42 -18.91 14.38 -0.31
C GLU A 42 -19.64 13.06 -0.53
N SER A 43 -20.53 12.73 0.41
CA SER A 43 -21.51 11.66 0.32
C SER A 43 -22.56 11.97 -0.75
N LYS A 44 -22.17 11.88 -2.02
CA LYS A 44 -23.14 11.83 -3.12
C LYS A 44 -23.69 10.43 -3.19
N THR A 45 -24.97 10.26 -2.87
CA THR A 45 -25.84 9.13 -3.21
C THR A 45 -25.94 9.01 -4.73
N GLY A 46 -24.82 8.66 -5.36
CA GLY A 46 -24.70 8.42 -6.78
C GLY A 46 -25.21 7.03 -7.09
N PHE A 47 -26.18 6.95 -7.99
CA PHE A 47 -26.61 5.71 -8.61
C PHE A 47 -25.41 5.11 -9.37
N TYR A 48 -24.70 4.16 -8.77
CA TYR A 48 -23.51 3.57 -9.37
C TYR A 48 -23.91 2.79 -10.63
N ARG A 49 -23.32 3.17 -11.78
CA ARG A 49 -23.38 2.36 -13.00
C ARG A 49 -22.56 1.10 -12.73
N ASN A 50 -23.20 -0.06 -12.65
CA ASN A 50 -22.50 -1.32 -12.42
C ASN A 50 -21.66 -1.67 -13.65
N GLU A 51 -20.33 -1.60 -13.52
CA GLU A 51 -19.40 -1.85 -14.63
C GLU A 51 -19.05 -3.32 -14.79
N ARG A 52 -19.35 -4.15 -13.77
CA ARG A 52 -18.93 -5.56 -13.71
C ARG A 52 -19.99 -6.44 -13.05
N TRP A 53 -19.98 -7.72 -13.40
CA TRP A 53 -20.88 -8.75 -12.86
C TRP A 53 -20.06 -9.82 -12.13
N SER A 54 -20.52 -10.25 -10.95
CA SER A 54 -20.00 -11.43 -10.27
C SER A 54 -20.92 -12.62 -10.54
N CYS A 55 -20.32 -13.76 -10.86
CA CYS A 55 -21.03 -15.02 -11.05
C CYS A 55 -20.97 -15.83 -9.76
N ARG A 56 -22.13 -16.15 -9.16
CA ARG A 56 -22.26 -17.12 -8.07
C ARG A 56 -22.91 -18.39 -8.62
N GLY A 57 -22.13 -19.46 -8.78
CA GLY A 57 -22.64 -20.72 -9.34
C GLY A 57 -22.93 -20.66 -10.84
N HIS A 58 -23.75 -21.55 -11.36
CA HIS A 58 -23.90 -21.71 -12.82
C HIS A 58 -24.77 -20.66 -13.52
N ASN A 59 -25.69 -19.97 -12.82
CA ASN A 59 -26.70 -19.11 -13.46
C ASN A 59 -27.10 -17.84 -12.66
N ILE A 60 -26.42 -17.51 -11.56
CA ILE A 60 -26.75 -16.32 -10.76
C ILE A 60 -25.68 -15.26 -10.98
N PHE A 61 -26.08 -14.14 -11.56
CA PHE A 61 -25.21 -12.99 -11.81
C PHE A 61 -25.68 -11.81 -10.97
N THR A 62 -24.82 -11.30 -10.10
CA THR A 62 -25.09 -10.10 -9.31
C THR A 62 -24.24 -8.94 -9.82
N PRO A 63 -24.81 -7.74 -9.96
CA PRO A 63 -24.01 -6.57 -10.29
C PRO A 63 -23.05 -6.26 -9.16
N VAL A 64 -21.79 -6.02 -9.48
CA VAL A 64 -20.78 -5.57 -8.52
C VAL A 64 -20.70 -4.05 -8.61
N GLY A 65 -20.62 -3.41 -7.45
CA GLY A 65 -20.35 -1.97 -7.35
C GLY A 65 -18.93 -1.63 -7.79
N LYS A 66 -18.34 -0.61 -7.17
CA LYS A 66 -16.96 -0.20 -7.47
C LYS A 66 -15.99 -1.35 -7.15
N VAL A 67 -15.27 -1.82 -8.18
CA VAL A 67 -14.23 -2.85 -8.04
C VAL A 67 -12.86 -2.19 -8.05
N MET A 68 -12.00 -2.58 -7.11
CA MET A 68 -10.60 -2.14 -7.04
C MET A 68 -9.68 -3.37 -7.14
N GLU A 69 -8.56 -3.25 -7.86
CA GLU A 69 -7.60 -4.34 -8.03
C GLU A 69 -6.74 -4.56 -6.79
N ILE A 70 -6.43 -3.48 -6.07
CA ILE A 70 -5.59 -3.47 -4.89
C ILE A 70 -6.38 -2.81 -3.77
N LEU A 71 -6.44 -3.47 -2.62
CA LEU A 71 -7.08 -2.93 -1.43
C LEU A 71 -6.21 -1.81 -0.85
N GLU A 72 -6.84 -0.71 -0.41
CA GLU A 72 -6.12 0.40 0.20
C GLU A 72 -5.39 -0.09 1.47
N PRO A 73 -4.16 0.37 1.75
CA PRO A 73 -3.51 0.08 3.02
C PRO A 73 -4.37 0.58 4.19
N GLY A 74 -4.62 -0.29 5.17
CA GLY A 74 -5.50 0.04 6.28
C GLY A 74 -5.71 -1.13 7.22
N ILE A 75 -6.52 -0.90 8.25
CA ILE A 75 -6.94 -1.93 9.20
C ILE A 75 -8.25 -2.51 8.71
N TYR A 76 -8.29 -3.84 8.59
CA TYR A 76 -9.46 -4.55 8.10
C TYR A 76 -9.89 -5.64 9.06
N GLU A 77 -11.19 -5.76 9.29
CA GLU A 77 -11.79 -6.91 9.92
C GLU A 77 -12.08 -7.98 8.87
N ILE A 78 -11.65 -9.21 9.13
CA ILE A 78 -11.91 -10.34 8.24
C ILE A 78 -13.24 -10.96 8.67
N LYS A 79 -14.26 -10.89 7.81
CA LYS A 79 -15.58 -11.46 8.04
C LYS A 79 -15.92 -12.49 6.97
N ASN A 80 -16.83 -13.39 7.31
CA ASN A 80 -17.32 -14.40 6.40
C ASN A 80 -18.84 -14.46 6.49
N GLU A 81 -19.52 -14.21 5.38
CA GLU A 81 -20.97 -14.31 5.29
C GLU A 81 -21.34 -15.42 4.29
N PRO A 82 -22.34 -16.27 4.56
CA PRO A 82 -22.67 -17.41 3.69
C PRO A 82 -22.97 -17.02 2.24
N GLU A 83 -23.48 -15.81 2.04
CA GLU A 83 -23.76 -15.28 0.72
C GLU A 83 -22.46 -14.84 0.03
N ILE A 84 -21.73 -13.88 0.61
CA ILE A 84 -20.58 -13.21 -0.01
C ILE A 84 -19.29 -14.03 0.05
N GLY A 85 -19.17 -14.91 1.04
CA GLY A 85 -17.94 -15.57 1.41
C GLY A 85 -17.05 -14.66 2.26
N LEU A 86 -15.74 -14.83 2.13
CA LEU A 86 -14.74 -14.06 2.85
C LEU A 86 -14.66 -12.63 2.31
N PHE A 87 -14.84 -11.63 3.17
CA PHE A 87 -14.66 -10.22 2.83
C PHE A 87 -13.92 -9.45 3.92
N PHE A 88 -13.42 -8.28 3.55
CA PHE A 88 -12.65 -7.39 4.40
C PHE A 88 -13.45 -6.11 4.64
N GLU A 89 -13.75 -5.82 5.90
CA GLU A 89 -14.41 -4.57 6.29
C GLU A 89 -13.37 -3.59 6.83
N LYS A 90 -13.27 -2.40 6.22
CA LYS A 90 -12.30 -1.37 6.64
C LYS A 90 -12.72 -0.81 8.00
N ILE A 91 -11.89 -1.01 9.01
CA ILE A 91 -12.09 -0.36 10.30
C ILE A 91 -11.49 1.04 10.21
N ASN A 92 -12.34 2.05 10.41
CA ASN A 92 -11.88 3.42 10.63
C ASN A 92 -11.33 3.52 12.06
N ALA A 93 -10.08 3.12 12.24
CA ALA A 93 -9.38 3.34 13.50
C ALA A 93 -9.25 4.85 13.71
N LYS A 94 -9.96 5.38 14.71
CA LYS A 94 -9.73 6.73 15.19
C LYS A 94 -8.37 6.71 15.88
N PRO A 95 -7.33 7.37 15.34
CA PRO A 95 -6.08 7.46 16.08
C PRO A 95 -6.37 8.18 17.39
N GLU A 96 -5.96 7.61 18.51
CA GLU A 96 -5.95 8.36 19.76
C GLU A 96 -5.07 9.59 19.58
N PRO A 97 -5.45 10.75 20.15
CA PRO A 97 -4.63 11.94 20.07
C PRO A 97 -3.27 11.64 20.71
N LEU A 98 -2.21 11.73 19.92
CA LEU A 98 -0.84 11.75 20.42
C LEU A 98 -0.74 12.88 21.44
N VAL A 99 -0.29 12.56 22.66
CA VAL A 99 -0.04 13.55 23.71
C VAL A 99 0.96 14.57 23.16
N HIS A 100 0.46 15.76 22.82
CA HIS A 100 1.30 16.89 22.46
C HIS A 100 1.62 17.61 23.74
N PHE A 101 2.86 17.45 24.20
CA PHE A 101 3.40 18.31 25.22
C PHE A 101 3.66 19.68 24.58
N GLU A 102 3.27 20.76 25.24
CA GLU A 102 3.60 22.13 24.83
C GLU A 102 5.11 22.43 24.98
N GLU A 103 5.88 21.46 25.47
CA GLU A 103 7.29 21.57 25.77
C GLU A 103 8.16 21.24 24.55
N ASP A 104 9.21 22.05 24.34
CA ASP A 104 10.13 22.00 23.20
C ASP A 104 10.83 20.63 23.06
N THR A 105 11.06 19.96 24.19
CA THR A 105 11.78 18.68 24.28
C THR A 105 11.06 17.51 23.61
N ALA A 106 9.73 17.43 23.72
CA ALA A 106 8.95 16.37 23.09
C ALA A 106 8.97 16.48 21.54
N SER A 107 8.95 17.72 21.05
CA SER A 107 9.05 18.01 19.62
C SER A 107 10.44 17.65 19.07
N GLU A 108 11.51 17.97 19.81
CA GLU A 108 12.88 17.59 19.45
C GLU A 108 13.04 16.07 19.33
N VAL A 109 12.53 15.30 20.30
CA VAL A 109 12.57 13.83 20.27
C VAL A 109 11.80 13.29 19.07
N THR A 110 10.62 13.83 18.78
CA THR A 110 9.79 13.41 17.64
C THR A 110 10.50 13.68 16.31
N GLU A 111 11.09 14.86 16.14
CA GLU A 111 11.88 15.20 14.95
C GLU A 111 13.10 14.29 14.81
N GLU A 112 13.79 13.99 15.91
CA GLU A 112 14.92 13.08 15.90
C GLU A 112 14.52 11.67 15.44
N ILE A 113 13.38 11.16 15.91
CA ILE A 113 12.82 9.89 15.44
C ILE A 113 12.63 9.95 13.93
N ILE A 114 11.90 10.93 13.41
CA ILE A 114 11.65 11.06 11.96
C ILE A 114 12.97 11.10 11.16
N ARG A 115 13.96 11.88 11.65
CA ARG A 115 15.31 11.96 11.06
C ARG A 115 16.03 10.62 11.10
N PHE A 116 15.88 9.82 12.15
CA PHE A 116 16.50 8.51 12.29
C PHE A 116 15.93 7.51 11.28
N TRP A 117 14.60 7.46 11.10
CA TRP A 117 13.95 6.60 10.12
C TRP A 117 14.40 6.92 8.68
N GLY A 118 14.57 8.20 8.35
CA GLY A 118 15.07 8.64 7.04
C GLY A 118 16.54 8.29 6.73
N ARG A 119 17.32 7.80 7.71
CA ARG A 119 18.76 7.51 7.54
C ARG A 119 19.09 6.03 7.35
N ALA A 120 18.10 5.14 7.22
CA ALA A 120 18.32 3.69 7.08
C ALA A 120 19.40 3.33 6.04
N ASP A 121 19.37 3.97 4.87
CA ASP A 121 20.35 3.75 3.79
C ASP A 121 21.79 4.09 4.18
N GLN A 122 21.99 5.09 5.04
CA GLN A 122 23.32 5.50 5.50
C GLN A 122 23.93 4.46 6.44
N TYR A 123 23.11 3.90 7.35
CA TYR A 123 23.52 2.83 8.24
C TYR A 123 23.85 1.54 7.47
N ALA A 124 23.05 1.22 6.44
CA ALA A 124 23.30 0.08 5.56
C ALA A 124 24.63 0.21 4.81
N LYS A 125 24.94 1.39 4.27
CA LYS A 125 26.23 1.67 3.59
C LYS A 125 27.43 1.51 4.52
N MET A 126 27.29 1.91 5.78
CA MET A 126 28.35 1.81 6.79
C MET A 126 28.41 0.42 7.47
N LYS A 127 27.53 -0.52 7.10
CA LYS A 127 27.38 -1.84 7.73
C LYS A 127 27.15 -1.75 9.26
N LEU A 128 26.46 -0.71 9.70
CA LEU A 128 26.08 -0.50 11.09
C LEU A 128 24.63 -0.95 11.32
N ALA A 129 24.33 -1.40 12.54
CA ALA A 129 22.96 -1.71 12.93
C ALA A 129 22.12 -0.42 13.01
N HIS A 130 20.98 -0.39 12.31
CA HIS A 130 20.03 0.73 12.36
C HIS A 130 19.14 0.59 13.61
N LYS A 131 19.69 0.93 14.77
CA LYS A 131 18.99 0.91 16.08
C LYS A 131 19.39 2.13 16.91
N ARG A 132 18.47 2.65 17.72
CA ARG A 132 18.73 3.77 18.64
C ARG A 132 17.92 3.63 19.93
N GLY A 133 18.52 3.99 21.06
CA GLY A 133 17.85 4.10 22.36
C GLY A 133 17.58 5.56 22.69
N ILE A 134 16.47 5.82 23.39
CA ILE A 134 16.08 7.13 23.92
C ILE A 134 15.99 6.98 25.44
N LEU A 135 16.62 7.89 26.20
CA LEU A 135 16.57 7.91 27.66
C LEU A 135 15.72 9.10 28.10
N MET A 136 14.55 8.82 28.65
CA MET A 136 13.66 9.82 29.25
C MET A 136 13.84 9.76 30.78
N TYR A 137 14.00 10.90 31.43
CA TYR A 137 14.10 10.99 32.89
C TYR A 137 13.23 12.13 33.39
N GLY A 138 12.52 11.92 34.49
CA GLY A 138 11.62 12.90 35.07
C GLY A 138 11.06 12.45 36.43
N PRO A 139 10.37 13.35 37.14
CA PRO A 139 9.63 13.02 38.35
C PRO A 139 8.57 11.92 38.11
N PRO A 140 8.16 11.17 39.14
CA PRO A 140 7.10 10.16 38.99
C PRO A 140 5.78 10.81 38.54
N GLY A 141 5.09 10.18 37.59
CA GLY A 141 3.79 10.65 37.07
C GLY A 141 3.87 11.62 35.88
N THR A 142 5.04 11.78 35.27
CA THR A 142 5.26 12.69 34.11
C THR A 142 5.23 11.99 32.75
N GLY A 143 4.75 10.74 32.71
CA GLY A 143 4.73 9.81 31.57
C GLY A 143 4.68 10.46 30.19
#